data_AF-A0A961FMY6-F1
#
_entry.id   AF-A0A961FMY6-F1
#
_cell.length_a   1.000
_cell.length_b   1.000
_cell.length_c   1.000
_cell.angle_alpha   90.00
_cell.angle_beta   90.00
_cell.angle_gamma   90.00
#
_symmetry.space_group_name_H-M   'P 1'
#
loop_
_entity.id
_entity.type
_entity.pdbx_description
1 polymer ?
#
loop_
_entity_poly.entity_id
_entity_poly.type
_entity_poly.pdbx_seq_one_letter_code
_entity_poly.pdbx_strand_id
1 'polypeptide(L)'
;MTIRPFLALPLLLLIVEGSGTAGEVRHQPLILREGGTAEQPAVFDGHGLVVDLGIDVTGEAWQKDGDLWTHPGPLQGRQPIADVQRAGLFIDEVPLRIVRQRGGSAADAPARFAPPDQLHPGQMGWADDGSLYFRWPTGKTPGQARIILPPDQLQSAVVIACSYLTVRNVTARYAANDGFNIHGDRQGIRLENVKAFSNGDEGISAHETVQMDVIGAEIAWNGSSAGGVADVNESVTTYQDCLLHHNLGAAFFFDGIHHRVTRCVVRNQAADILIRMPEKTTVEVEDLTWEMP
;
A
#
# COMPACT_ATOMS: atom_id res chain seq x y z
N MET A 1 -49.24 -23.71 -48.52
CA MET A 1 -49.12 -22.31 -48.06
C MET A 1 -50.44 -21.99 -47.38
N THR A 2 -50.56 -21.68 -46.08
CA THR A 2 -49.73 -20.78 -45.27
C THR A 2 -49.87 -21.12 -43.76
N ILE A 3 -48.71 -21.19 -43.12
CA ILE A 3 -48.23 -21.09 -41.72
C ILE A 3 -49.24 -20.81 -40.57
N ARG A 4 -49.11 -21.60 -39.48
CA ARG A 4 -49.67 -21.39 -38.11
C ARG A 4 -48.82 -20.40 -37.30
N PRO A 5 -49.38 -19.60 -36.36
CA PRO A 5 -48.58 -18.86 -35.39
C PRO A 5 -48.39 -19.65 -34.08
N PHE A 6 -47.16 -19.61 -33.55
CA PHE A 6 -46.77 -20.05 -32.21
C PHE A 6 -47.03 -18.92 -31.20
N LEU A 7 -47.61 -19.24 -30.05
CA LEU A 7 -47.65 -18.37 -28.87
C LEU A 7 -46.32 -18.49 -28.11
N ALA A 8 -45.71 -17.34 -27.80
CA ALA A 8 -44.55 -17.22 -26.92
C ALA A 8 -45.01 -16.98 -25.47
N LEU A 9 -44.41 -17.70 -24.51
CA LEU A 9 -44.50 -17.43 -23.08
C LEU A 9 -43.41 -16.42 -22.66
N PRO A 10 -43.65 -15.50 -21.72
CA PRO A 10 -42.61 -14.63 -21.19
C PRO A 10 -41.84 -15.33 -20.06
N LEU A 11 -40.51 -15.25 -20.15
CA LEU A 11 -39.54 -15.65 -19.13
C LEU A 11 -39.48 -14.54 -18.06
N LEU A 12 -39.91 -14.84 -16.84
CA LEU A 12 -39.80 -13.92 -15.70
C LEU A 12 -38.36 -13.99 -15.17
N LEU A 13 -37.57 -12.94 -15.44
CA LEU A 13 -36.22 -12.79 -14.90
C LEU A 13 -36.33 -12.32 -13.44
N LEU A 14 -35.98 -13.17 -12.48
CA LEU A 14 -35.75 -12.76 -11.10
C LEU A 14 -34.38 -12.09 -11.01
N ILE A 15 -34.37 -10.76 -10.86
CA ILE A 15 -33.19 -10.01 -10.44
C ILE A 15 -33.07 -10.21 -8.93
N VAL A 16 -32.07 -11.00 -8.51
CA VAL A 16 -31.62 -11.01 -7.11
C VAL A 16 -30.68 -9.82 -6.96
N GLU A 17 -31.20 -8.70 -6.47
CA GLU A 17 -30.38 -7.60 -5.99
C GLU A 17 -29.69 -8.07 -4.70
N GLY A 18 -28.45 -8.53 -4.84
CA GLY A 18 -27.56 -8.72 -3.69
C GLY A 18 -27.21 -7.36 -3.11
N SER A 19 -27.95 -6.93 -2.09
CA SER A 19 -27.55 -5.82 -1.23
C SER A 19 -26.29 -6.23 -0.45
N GLY A 20 -25.12 -6.02 -1.04
CA GLY A 20 -23.85 -6.13 -0.34
C GLY A 20 -23.86 -5.14 0.82
N THR A 21 -23.84 -5.65 2.06
CA THR A 21 -23.61 -4.84 3.23
C THR A 21 -22.25 -4.16 3.06
N ALA A 22 -22.21 -2.82 3.05
CA ALA A 22 -20.95 -2.09 3.09
C ALA A 22 -20.14 -2.62 4.29
N GLY A 23 -18.91 -3.08 4.04
CA GLY A 23 -18.04 -3.62 5.07
C GLY A 23 -17.79 -2.60 6.18
N GLU A 24 -17.51 -3.08 7.39
CA GLU A 24 -17.15 -2.23 8.52
C GLU A 24 -15.93 -1.37 8.17
N VAL A 25 -15.93 -0.09 8.59
CA VAL A 25 -14.75 0.78 8.50
C VAL A 25 -14.22 1.05 9.89
N ARG A 26 -12.93 0.77 10.10
CA ARG A 26 -12.22 0.96 11.37
C ARG A 26 -11.12 1.99 11.20
N HIS A 27 -11.11 3.00 12.08
CA HIS A 27 -10.12 4.09 12.08
C HIS A 27 -8.99 3.90 13.11
N GLN A 28 -8.71 2.64 13.45
CA GLN A 28 -7.67 2.26 14.40
C GLN A 28 -6.98 1.00 13.88
N PRO A 29 -5.67 0.82 14.15
CA PRO A 29 -4.96 -0.39 13.76
C PRO A 29 -5.67 -1.67 14.23
N LEU A 30 -5.63 -2.69 13.39
CA LEU A 30 -6.03 -4.06 13.72
C LEU A 30 -4.79 -4.84 14.16
N ILE A 31 -4.72 -5.19 15.45
CA ILE A 31 -3.60 -5.95 16.00
C ILE A 31 -4.08 -7.36 16.33
N LEU A 32 -3.59 -8.35 15.59
CA LEU A 32 -3.95 -9.75 15.72
C LEU A 32 -2.89 -10.47 16.55
N ARG A 33 -3.27 -10.91 17.76
CA ARG A 33 -2.35 -11.52 18.74
C ARG A 33 -2.65 -12.99 19.03
N GLU A 34 -3.78 -13.47 18.54
CA GLU A 34 -4.27 -14.82 18.79
C GLU A 34 -4.17 -15.64 17.51
N GLY A 35 -3.44 -16.74 17.59
CA GLY A 35 -3.21 -17.68 16.50
C GLY A 35 -3.63 -19.09 16.88
N GLY A 36 -3.51 -20.02 15.93
CA GLY A 36 -3.82 -21.44 16.12
C GLY A 36 -2.58 -22.31 16.30
N THR A 37 -2.68 -23.57 15.84
CA THR A 37 -1.53 -24.48 15.68
C THR A 37 -1.30 -24.76 14.20
N ALA A 38 -0.19 -25.44 13.87
CA ALA A 38 0.09 -25.85 12.50
C ALA A 38 -1.04 -26.72 11.90
N GLU A 39 -1.65 -27.59 12.72
CA GLU A 39 -2.73 -28.49 12.31
C GLU A 39 -4.11 -27.80 12.32
N GLN A 40 -4.28 -26.78 13.14
CA GLN A 40 -5.52 -26.01 13.29
C GLN A 40 -5.23 -24.51 13.36
N PRO A 41 -4.89 -23.86 12.23
CA PRO A 41 -4.67 -22.42 12.21
C PRO A 41 -5.94 -21.67 12.61
N ALA A 42 -5.78 -20.56 13.31
CA ALA A 42 -6.87 -19.63 13.55
C ALA A 42 -7.26 -18.91 12.25
N VAL A 43 -8.50 -18.45 12.18
CA VAL A 43 -9.00 -17.68 11.02
C VAL A 43 -9.61 -16.38 11.51
N PHE A 44 -9.10 -15.27 11.00
CA PHE A 44 -9.72 -13.95 11.05
C PHE A 44 -10.34 -13.64 9.68
N ASP A 45 -11.67 -13.73 9.59
CA ASP A 45 -12.42 -13.28 8.42
C ASP A 45 -12.93 -11.86 8.67
N GLY A 46 -12.38 -10.90 7.94
CA GLY A 46 -12.76 -9.50 8.05
C GLY A 46 -14.14 -9.19 7.50
N HIS A 47 -14.77 -10.11 6.73
CA HIS A 47 -16.07 -9.89 6.09
C HIS A 47 -16.15 -8.56 5.29
N GLY A 48 -15.04 -8.15 4.67
CA GLY A 48 -14.94 -6.89 3.93
C GLY A 48 -14.52 -5.69 4.79
N LEU A 49 -14.01 -5.91 6.01
CA LEU A 49 -13.47 -4.87 6.89
C LEU A 49 -12.45 -4.00 6.16
N VAL A 50 -12.59 -2.68 6.31
CA VAL A 50 -11.63 -1.68 5.88
C VAL A 50 -10.99 -1.04 7.12
N VAL A 51 -9.69 -1.22 7.29
CA VAL A 51 -8.88 -0.44 8.24
C VAL A 51 -8.36 0.79 7.51
N ASP A 52 -8.92 1.96 7.84
CA ASP A 52 -8.61 3.24 7.22
C ASP A 52 -8.05 4.22 8.25
N LEU A 53 -6.73 4.45 8.20
CA LEU A 53 -6.05 5.34 9.13
C LEU A 53 -5.87 6.77 8.59
N GLY A 54 -6.47 7.09 7.44
CA GLY A 54 -6.31 8.35 6.75
C GLY A 54 -6.96 9.51 7.48
N ILE A 55 -6.30 10.66 7.48
CA ILE A 55 -6.79 11.92 8.02
C ILE A 55 -6.98 12.89 6.87
N ASP A 56 -8.25 13.21 6.57
CA ASP A 56 -8.60 14.15 5.51
C ASP A 56 -8.24 15.58 5.92
N VAL A 57 -7.34 16.19 5.16
CA VAL A 57 -6.85 17.57 5.34
C VAL A 57 -7.16 18.43 4.11
N THR A 58 -8.11 18.00 3.27
CA THR A 58 -8.51 18.72 2.05
C THR A 58 -8.99 20.14 2.35
N GLY A 59 -9.69 20.31 3.48
CA GLY A 59 -10.29 21.57 3.92
C GLY A 59 -9.34 22.54 4.62
N GLU A 60 -8.07 22.18 4.82
CA GLU A 60 -7.09 23.04 5.48
C GLU A 60 -6.77 24.30 4.65
N ALA A 61 -6.17 25.29 5.30
CA ALA A 61 -5.90 26.61 4.73
C ALA A 61 -4.70 26.62 3.75
N TRP A 62 -4.74 25.76 2.73
CA TRP A 62 -3.69 25.65 1.71
C TRP A 62 -3.51 26.96 0.93
N GLN A 63 -2.27 27.44 0.88
CA GLN A 63 -1.82 28.46 -0.05
C GLN A 63 -1.59 27.77 -1.42
N LYS A 64 -2.22 28.30 -2.46
CA LYS A 64 -2.31 27.65 -3.77
C LYS A 64 -1.60 28.49 -4.82
N ASP A 65 -0.58 27.93 -5.46
CA ASP A 65 0.12 28.52 -6.60
C ASP A 65 0.18 27.48 -7.72
N GLY A 66 -0.82 27.52 -8.61
CA GLY A 66 -1.01 26.50 -9.64
C GLY A 66 -1.15 25.10 -9.02
N ASP A 67 -0.20 24.23 -9.35
CA ASP A 67 -0.06 22.85 -8.87
C ASP A 67 0.85 22.72 -7.63
N LEU A 68 1.44 23.82 -7.13
CA LEU A 68 2.19 23.84 -5.87
C LEU A 68 1.29 24.33 -4.73
N TRP A 69 1.11 23.49 -3.71
CA TRP A 69 0.29 23.80 -2.55
C TRP A 69 1.12 23.74 -1.27
N THR A 70 0.95 24.74 -0.41
CA THR A 70 1.72 24.91 0.84
C THR A 70 0.79 25.19 2.00
N HIS A 71 0.98 24.50 3.12
CA HIS A 71 0.31 24.84 4.38
C HIS A 71 1.04 26.00 5.07
N PRO A 72 0.36 27.02 5.65
CA PRO A 72 0.99 28.24 6.21
C PRO A 72 1.79 28.03 7.52
N GLY A 73 2.08 26.80 7.90
CA GLY A 73 2.79 26.41 9.13
C GLY A 73 2.80 24.89 9.33
N PRO A 74 3.20 24.38 10.50
CA PRO A 74 3.14 22.96 10.81
C PRO A 74 1.71 22.41 10.73
N LEU A 75 1.45 21.56 9.74
CA LEU A 75 0.14 20.96 9.53
C LEU A 75 -0.19 19.99 10.68
N GLN A 76 -1.28 20.28 11.40
CA GLN A 76 -1.70 19.54 12.61
C GLN A 76 -0.60 19.43 13.70
N GLY A 77 0.33 20.38 13.77
CA GLY A 77 1.45 20.36 14.73
C GLY A 77 2.51 19.28 14.45
N ARG A 78 2.42 18.61 13.30
CA ARG A 78 3.33 17.50 12.93
C ARG A 78 4.72 18.01 12.61
N GLN A 79 5.70 17.17 12.92
CA GLN A 79 7.10 17.42 12.59
C GLN A 79 7.42 16.91 11.18
N PRO A 80 8.41 17.50 10.48
CA PRO A 80 8.89 16.98 9.21
C PRO A 80 9.35 15.53 9.32
N ILE A 81 8.99 14.71 8.33
CA ILE A 81 9.40 13.30 8.30
C ILE A 81 10.88 13.22 7.89
N ALA A 82 11.71 12.63 8.77
CA ALA A 82 13.14 12.47 8.53
C ALA A 82 13.43 11.50 7.37
N ASP A 83 12.72 10.38 7.39
CA ASP A 83 12.84 9.27 6.47
C ASP A 83 12.24 9.58 5.09
N VAL A 84 12.92 9.16 4.03
CA VAL A 84 12.48 9.34 2.63
C VAL A 84 12.02 8.02 2.00
N GLN A 85 12.05 6.92 2.76
CA GLN A 85 11.58 5.62 2.31
C GLN A 85 10.08 5.65 2.06
N ARG A 86 9.31 6.34 2.91
CA ARG A 86 7.84 6.34 2.91
C ARG A 86 7.20 7.62 2.35
N ALA A 87 5.92 7.53 2.00
CA ALA A 87 5.10 8.68 1.66
C ALA A 87 4.67 9.48 2.90
N GLY A 88 4.61 10.80 2.77
CA GLY A 88 4.16 11.71 3.83
C GLY A 88 2.76 12.28 3.64
N LEU A 89 2.18 12.12 2.45
CA LEU A 89 0.89 12.66 2.03
C LEU A 89 0.35 11.82 0.87
N PHE A 90 -0.98 11.78 0.72
CA PHE A 90 -1.65 11.17 -0.42
C PHE A 90 -2.61 12.17 -1.09
N ILE A 91 -2.73 12.06 -2.41
CA ILE A 91 -3.75 12.74 -3.21
C ILE A 91 -4.71 11.68 -3.75
N ASP A 92 -5.89 11.60 -3.14
CA ASP A 92 -6.72 10.39 -3.08
C ASP A 92 -5.87 9.16 -2.74
N GLU A 93 -5.70 8.23 -3.67
CA GLU A 93 -4.86 7.05 -3.52
C GLU A 93 -3.35 7.31 -3.74
N VAL A 94 -2.97 8.38 -4.46
CA VAL A 94 -1.61 8.55 -4.99
C VAL A 94 -0.63 9.00 -3.90
N PRO A 95 0.42 8.22 -3.57
CA PRO A 95 1.42 8.60 -2.58
C PRO A 95 2.33 9.71 -3.09
N LEU A 96 2.64 10.69 -2.24
CA LEU A 96 3.61 11.73 -2.55
C LEU A 96 4.99 11.37 -2.01
N ARG A 97 5.99 11.45 -2.89
CA ARG A 97 7.38 11.14 -2.55
C ARG A 97 8.03 12.30 -1.81
N ILE A 98 8.61 12.01 -0.65
CA ILE A 98 9.45 12.96 0.06
C ILE A 98 10.79 13.06 -0.67
N VAL A 99 11.21 14.27 -1.04
CA VAL A 99 12.47 14.50 -1.74
C VAL A 99 13.42 15.35 -0.91
N ARG A 100 14.66 14.86 -0.77
CA ARG A 100 15.77 15.58 -0.18
C ARG A 100 16.85 15.82 -1.21
N GLN A 101 17.55 16.94 -1.06
CA GLN A 101 18.77 17.25 -1.79
C GLN A 101 19.96 17.05 -0.87
N ARG A 102 21.03 16.45 -1.42
CA ARG A 102 22.34 16.47 -0.77
C ARG A 102 22.77 17.92 -0.63
N GLY A 103 23.12 18.33 0.59
CA GLY A 103 23.65 19.67 0.81
C GLY A 103 25.04 19.80 0.20
N GLY A 104 25.22 20.65 -0.80
CA GLY A 104 26.53 21.10 -1.26
C GLY A 104 27.57 20.01 -1.65
N SER A 105 28.80 20.46 -1.94
CA SER A 105 29.92 19.63 -2.36
C SER A 105 30.68 18.94 -1.20
N ALA A 106 30.24 19.13 0.04
CA ALA A 106 30.84 18.52 1.22
C ALA A 106 30.10 17.22 1.56
N ALA A 107 30.83 16.12 1.75
CA ALA A 107 30.26 14.79 1.98
C ALA A 107 29.33 14.67 3.20
N ASP A 108 29.39 15.65 4.13
CA ASP A 108 28.73 15.60 5.44
C ASP A 108 27.64 16.65 5.67
N ALA A 109 27.29 17.47 4.67
CA ALA A 109 26.22 18.45 4.86
C ALA A 109 24.86 17.74 4.93
N PRO A 110 24.02 18.06 5.95
CA PRO A 110 22.77 17.35 6.18
C PRO A 110 21.83 17.53 4.99
N ALA A 111 21.21 16.43 4.56
CA ALA A 111 20.27 16.45 3.45
C ALA A 111 19.05 17.31 3.81
N ARG A 112 18.84 18.38 3.04
CA ARG A 112 17.69 19.30 3.20
C ARG A 112 16.55 18.85 2.30
N PHE A 113 15.32 19.21 2.62
CA PHE A 113 14.20 19.00 1.70
C PHE A 113 14.43 19.80 0.41
N ALA A 114 14.04 19.22 -0.73
CA ALA A 114 14.11 19.92 -2.00
C ALA A 114 13.16 21.14 -1.98
N PRO A 115 13.62 22.35 -2.33
CA PRO A 115 12.77 23.53 -2.29
C PRO A 115 11.60 23.43 -3.30
N PRO A 116 10.51 24.20 -3.09
CA PRO A 116 9.28 24.07 -3.88
C PRO A 116 9.44 24.21 -5.41
N ASP A 117 10.38 25.04 -5.85
CA ASP A 117 10.70 25.28 -7.26
C ASP A 117 11.42 24.09 -7.93
N GLN A 118 11.92 23.15 -7.14
CA GLN A 118 12.62 21.95 -7.61
C GLN A 118 11.80 20.66 -7.42
N LEU A 119 10.59 20.76 -6.86
CA LEU A 119 9.67 19.61 -6.80
C LEU A 119 9.08 19.29 -8.18
N HIS A 120 9.13 18.03 -8.56
CA HIS A 120 8.33 17.49 -9.67
C HIS A 120 6.91 17.14 -9.21
N PRO A 121 5.93 16.99 -10.14
CA PRO A 121 4.60 16.49 -9.82
C PRO A 121 4.66 15.20 -9.00
N GLY A 122 3.86 15.11 -7.94
CA GLY A 122 3.84 13.94 -7.06
C GLY A 122 4.91 13.94 -5.96
N GLN A 123 5.63 15.05 -5.77
CA GLN A 123 6.66 15.19 -4.75
C GLN A 123 6.25 16.18 -3.66
N MET A 124 6.88 16.02 -2.49
CA MET A 124 6.64 16.86 -1.32
C MET A 124 7.92 17.14 -0.52
N GLY A 125 7.84 18.14 0.35
CA GLY A 125 8.87 18.51 1.31
C GLY A 125 8.34 19.40 2.43
N TRP A 126 9.25 19.85 3.29
CA TRP A 126 8.97 20.78 4.37
C TRP A 126 9.90 21.98 4.31
N ALA A 127 9.40 23.14 4.74
CA ALA A 127 10.19 24.34 4.96
C ALA A 127 10.78 24.33 6.38
N ASP A 128 11.72 25.24 6.64
CA ASP A 128 12.43 25.32 7.93
C ASP A 128 11.49 25.63 9.12
N ASP A 129 10.34 26.26 8.86
CA ASP A 129 9.30 26.54 9.86
C ASP A 129 8.32 25.37 10.08
N GLY A 130 8.53 24.24 9.41
CA GLY A 130 7.66 23.06 9.46
C GLY A 130 6.47 23.09 8.51
N SER A 131 6.35 24.13 7.67
CA SER A 131 5.32 24.18 6.62
C SER A 131 5.49 23.05 5.61
N LEU A 132 4.44 22.26 5.39
CA LEU A 132 4.41 21.21 4.38
C LEU A 132 4.07 21.83 3.02
N TYR A 133 4.83 21.50 1.99
CA TYR A 133 4.52 21.84 0.60
C TYR A 133 4.60 20.61 -0.30
N PHE A 134 3.78 20.60 -1.35
CA PHE A 134 3.78 19.53 -2.33
C PHE A 134 3.34 20.01 -3.70
N ARG A 135 3.73 19.27 -4.74
CA ARG A 135 3.24 19.48 -6.10
C ARG A 135 2.25 18.38 -6.46
N TRP A 136 1.07 18.76 -6.94
CA TRP A 136 0.02 17.83 -7.32
C TRP A 136 0.54 16.79 -8.34
N PRO A 137 0.16 15.51 -8.21
CA PRO A 137 0.63 14.47 -9.11
C PRO A 137 -0.01 14.61 -10.50
N THR A 138 0.73 14.15 -11.52
CA THR A 138 0.23 14.08 -12.89
C THR A 138 -1.08 13.28 -12.95
N GLY A 139 -2.04 13.76 -13.73
CA GLY A 139 -3.35 13.12 -13.90
C GLY A 139 -4.38 13.47 -12.81
N LYS A 140 -3.99 14.16 -11.74
CA LYS A 140 -4.93 14.74 -10.77
C LYS A 140 -5.04 16.25 -11.00
N THR A 141 -6.26 16.76 -11.09
CA THR A 141 -6.51 18.20 -11.20
C THR A 141 -6.44 18.85 -9.81
N PRO A 142 -5.61 19.90 -9.62
CA PRO A 142 -5.52 20.60 -8.34
C PRO A 142 -6.87 21.03 -7.78
N GLY A 143 -7.14 20.63 -6.54
CA GLY A 143 -8.37 20.92 -5.80
C GLY A 143 -9.58 20.04 -6.13
N GLN A 144 -9.43 18.99 -6.94
CA GLN A 144 -10.51 18.03 -7.25
C GLN A 144 -10.37 16.67 -6.56
N ALA A 145 -9.23 16.40 -5.92
CA ALA A 145 -8.98 15.18 -5.16
C ALA A 145 -8.87 15.48 -3.66
N ARG A 146 -9.04 14.46 -2.83
CA ARG A 146 -8.80 14.56 -1.38
C ARG A 146 -7.31 14.65 -1.09
N ILE A 147 -6.97 15.39 -0.06
CA ILE A 147 -5.61 15.44 0.50
C ILE A 147 -5.65 14.68 1.82
N ILE A 148 -4.87 13.61 1.92
CA ILE A 148 -4.93 12.67 3.04
C ILE A 148 -3.56 12.55 3.68
N LEU A 149 -3.51 12.72 5.00
CA LEU A 149 -2.33 12.40 5.80
C LEU A 149 -2.45 10.99 6.38
N PRO A 150 -1.35 10.23 6.44
CA PRO A 150 -1.27 9.08 7.34
C PRO A 150 -1.29 9.53 8.81
N PRO A 151 -1.46 8.64 9.81
CA PRO A 151 -1.28 8.99 11.22
C PRO A 151 0.14 9.50 11.52
N ASP A 152 0.32 10.27 12.59
CA ASP A 152 1.61 10.90 12.93
C ASP A 152 2.65 9.89 13.48
N GLN A 153 2.16 8.85 14.16
CA GLN A 153 2.99 7.74 14.59
C GLN A 153 3.14 6.71 13.47
N LEU A 154 4.28 6.02 13.44
CA LEU A 154 4.63 4.96 12.48
C LEU A 154 3.77 3.69 12.68
N GLN A 155 2.46 3.85 12.50
CA GLN A 155 1.46 2.81 12.69
C GLN A 155 1.20 2.10 11.37
N SER A 156 1.25 0.77 11.43
CA SER A 156 0.76 -0.13 10.37
C SER A 156 -0.75 -0.31 10.53
N ALA A 157 -1.47 -0.55 9.43
CA ALA A 157 -2.93 -0.77 9.49
C ALA A 157 -3.29 -2.12 10.11
N VAL A 158 -2.62 -3.19 9.69
CA VAL A 158 -2.77 -4.54 10.25
C VAL A 158 -1.42 -5.03 10.76
N VAL A 159 -1.39 -5.46 12.02
CA VAL A 159 -0.20 -6.07 12.64
C VAL A 159 -0.52 -7.51 13.04
N ILE A 160 0.25 -8.47 12.51
CA ILE A 160 0.11 -9.88 12.87
C ILE A 160 1.24 -10.27 13.83
N ALA A 161 0.87 -10.50 15.09
CA ALA A 161 1.78 -10.75 16.20
C ALA A 161 1.66 -12.17 16.78
N CYS A 162 1.25 -13.13 15.95
CA CYS A 162 1.09 -14.54 16.31
C CYS A 162 1.39 -15.44 15.11
N SER A 163 1.59 -16.73 15.34
CA SER A 163 1.74 -17.76 14.29
C SER A 163 0.42 -18.47 13.99
N TYR A 164 0.36 -19.17 12.85
CA TYR A 164 -0.74 -20.03 12.43
C TYR A 164 -2.08 -19.29 12.38
N LEU A 165 -2.11 -18.22 11.58
CA LEU A 165 -3.27 -17.36 11.40
C LEU A 165 -3.53 -17.15 9.91
N THR A 166 -4.77 -17.40 9.49
CA THR A 166 -5.28 -16.92 8.20
C THR A 166 -6.06 -15.64 8.41
N VAL A 167 -5.68 -14.57 7.70
CA VAL A 167 -6.41 -13.29 7.63
C VAL A 167 -7.01 -13.17 6.25
N ARG A 168 -8.31 -12.91 6.15
CA ARG A 168 -8.97 -12.78 4.85
C ARG A 168 -10.02 -11.70 4.77
N ASN A 169 -10.26 -11.20 3.56
CA ASN A 169 -11.28 -10.18 3.27
C ASN A 169 -11.10 -8.88 4.08
N VAL A 170 -9.85 -8.41 4.20
CA VAL A 170 -9.48 -7.16 4.89
C VAL A 170 -8.82 -6.20 3.90
N THR A 171 -9.23 -4.94 3.93
CA THR A 171 -8.55 -3.84 3.22
C THR A 171 -7.81 -2.96 4.24
N ALA A 172 -6.53 -2.74 4.02
CA ALA A 172 -5.67 -1.88 4.82
C ALA A 172 -5.30 -0.62 4.01
N ARG A 173 -5.56 0.58 4.55
CA ARG A 173 -5.20 1.82 3.85
C ARG A 173 -4.78 2.98 4.74
N TYR A 174 -3.94 3.85 4.16
CA TYR A 174 -3.46 5.11 4.74
C TYR A 174 -2.74 4.96 6.08
N ALA A 175 -2.12 3.79 6.32
CA ALA A 175 -1.17 3.62 7.39
C ALA A 175 0.04 4.56 7.21
N ALA A 176 0.71 4.95 8.30
CA ALA A 176 1.98 5.68 8.20
C ALA A 176 3.16 4.75 7.90
N ASN A 177 3.00 3.49 8.28
CA ASN A 177 3.89 2.39 7.96
C ASN A 177 3.17 1.46 6.96
N ASP A 178 3.23 0.15 7.16
CA ASP A 178 2.74 -0.81 6.19
C ASP A 178 1.23 -1.07 6.29
N GLY A 179 0.66 -1.58 5.20
CA GLY A 179 -0.71 -2.10 5.21
C GLY A 179 -0.85 -3.33 6.11
N PHE A 180 -0.03 -4.35 5.84
CA PHE A 180 0.11 -5.57 6.63
C PHE A 180 1.57 -5.73 7.05
N ASN A 181 1.82 -5.66 8.35
CA ASN A 181 3.15 -5.74 8.91
C ASN A 181 3.28 -7.00 9.79
N ILE A 182 4.28 -7.83 9.47
CA ILE A 182 4.57 -9.07 10.19
C ILE A 182 6.07 -9.10 10.57
N HIS A 183 6.35 -9.13 11.87
CA HIS A 183 7.70 -9.19 12.44
C HIS A 183 7.92 -10.39 13.36
N GLY A 184 9.18 -10.75 13.49
CA GLY A 184 9.73 -11.73 14.43
C GLY A 184 9.65 -13.16 13.90
N ASP A 185 9.58 -14.11 14.82
CA ASP A 185 9.41 -15.51 14.47
C ASP A 185 7.92 -15.86 14.35
N ARG A 186 7.40 -15.82 13.11
CA ARG A 186 6.00 -16.11 12.79
C ARG A 186 5.94 -17.17 11.70
N GLN A 187 5.16 -18.21 11.93
CA GLN A 187 5.03 -19.32 10.99
C GLN A 187 3.57 -19.53 10.59
N GLY A 188 3.35 -20.06 9.39
CA GLY A 188 2.00 -20.41 8.92
C GLY A 188 1.05 -19.22 8.84
N ILE A 189 1.56 -18.05 8.46
CA ILE A 189 0.71 -16.88 8.18
C ILE A 189 0.11 -17.03 6.79
N ARG A 190 -1.19 -16.80 6.67
CA ARG A 190 -1.87 -16.74 5.38
C ARG A 190 -2.65 -15.45 5.25
N LEU A 191 -2.45 -14.75 4.14
CA LEU A 191 -3.27 -13.60 3.74
C LEU A 191 -4.07 -14.01 2.51
N GLU A 192 -5.41 -14.00 2.60
CA GLU A 192 -6.29 -14.42 1.50
C GLU A 192 -7.26 -13.31 1.11
N ASN A 193 -7.30 -12.93 -0.17
CA ASN A 193 -8.20 -11.89 -0.66
C ASN A 193 -8.12 -10.59 0.17
N VAL A 194 -6.89 -10.16 0.48
CA VAL A 194 -6.60 -8.92 1.19
C VAL A 194 -6.25 -7.80 0.23
N LYS A 195 -6.43 -6.55 0.66
CA LYS A 195 -6.09 -5.37 -0.12
C LYS A 195 -5.21 -4.43 0.68
N ALA A 196 -4.10 -3.98 0.11
CA ALA A 196 -3.19 -3.06 0.75
C ALA A 196 -2.99 -1.82 -0.13
N PHE A 197 -3.66 -0.72 0.24
CA PHE A 197 -3.77 0.47 -0.58
C PHE A 197 -3.23 1.72 0.10
N SER A 198 -2.40 2.49 -0.60
CA SER A 198 -2.05 3.84 -0.15
C SER A 198 -1.48 3.86 1.28
N ASN A 199 -0.66 2.88 1.65
CA ASN A 199 0.06 2.89 2.91
C ASN A 199 1.36 3.67 2.76
N GLY A 200 1.84 4.26 3.85
CA GLY A 200 3.01 5.14 3.86
C GLY A 200 4.25 4.40 3.39
N ASP A 201 4.46 3.20 3.92
CA ASP A 201 5.55 2.32 3.54
C ASP A 201 5.05 1.23 2.58
N GLU A 202 5.32 -0.05 2.81
CA GLU A 202 4.87 -1.14 1.94
C GLU A 202 3.37 -1.45 2.10
N GLY A 203 2.79 -2.12 1.11
CA GLY A 203 1.47 -2.71 1.26
C GLY A 203 1.50 -3.92 2.19
N ILE A 204 2.46 -4.83 1.98
CA ILE A 204 2.66 -6.04 2.79
C ILE A 204 4.17 -6.21 3.03
N SER A 205 4.55 -6.55 4.26
CA SER A 205 5.95 -6.83 4.61
C SER A 205 6.10 -8.03 5.54
N ALA A 206 7.13 -8.83 5.27
CA ALA A 206 7.59 -9.92 6.13
C ALA A 206 9.04 -9.69 6.54
N HIS A 207 9.30 -9.68 7.84
CA HIS A 207 10.62 -9.40 8.40
C HIS A 207 11.15 -10.58 9.21
N GLU A 208 12.45 -10.55 9.55
CA GLU A 208 13.12 -11.58 10.35
C GLU A 208 12.92 -13.00 9.80
N THR A 209 12.22 -13.91 10.51
CA THR A 209 12.07 -15.34 10.13
C THR A 209 10.63 -15.69 9.76
N VAL A 210 9.85 -14.69 9.33
CA VAL A 210 8.44 -14.86 8.96
C VAL A 210 8.27 -15.85 7.81
N GLN A 211 7.31 -16.76 7.95
CA GLN A 211 6.82 -17.64 6.89
C GLN A 211 5.37 -17.31 6.55
N MET A 212 5.12 -16.90 5.31
CA MET A 212 3.81 -16.34 4.91
C MET A 212 3.43 -16.73 3.48
N ASP A 213 2.16 -17.13 3.29
CA ASP A 213 1.54 -17.22 1.97
C ASP A 213 0.54 -16.08 1.76
N VAL A 214 0.56 -15.49 0.58
CA VAL A 214 -0.36 -14.43 0.16
C VAL A 214 -1.06 -14.85 -1.11
N ILE A 215 -2.39 -14.92 -1.06
CA ILE A 215 -3.22 -15.43 -2.16
C ILE A 215 -4.32 -14.44 -2.52
N GLY A 216 -4.39 -14.07 -3.80
CA GLY A 216 -5.45 -13.21 -4.31
C GLY A 216 -5.41 -11.80 -3.75
N ALA A 217 -4.23 -11.30 -3.37
CA ALA A 217 -4.09 -9.95 -2.83
C ALA A 217 -4.05 -8.87 -3.92
N GLU A 218 -4.54 -7.68 -3.60
CA GLU A 218 -4.37 -6.48 -4.43
C GLU A 218 -3.52 -5.45 -3.67
N ILE A 219 -2.37 -5.08 -4.23
CA ILE A 219 -1.36 -4.27 -3.55
C ILE A 219 -1.03 -3.06 -4.41
N ALA A 220 -1.47 -1.88 -3.98
CA ALA A 220 -1.42 -0.72 -4.86
C ALA A 220 -1.21 0.63 -4.17
N TRP A 221 -0.58 1.54 -4.89
CA TRP A 221 -0.37 2.93 -4.45
C TRP A 221 0.38 3.07 -3.12
N ASN A 222 1.14 2.06 -2.69
CA ASN A 222 1.91 2.14 -1.46
C ASN A 222 3.17 3.00 -1.66
N GLY A 223 3.54 3.72 -0.61
CA GLY A 223 4.48 4.84 -0.64
C GLY A 223 5.94 4.46 -0.44
N SER A 224 6.26 3.18 -0.16
CA SER A 224 7.63 2.72 0.01
C SER A 224 8.45 2.86 -1.27
N SER A 225 9.68 3.36 -1.12
CA SER A 225 10.72 3.33 -2.14
C SER A 225 11.19 1.90 -2.48
N ALA A 226 10.97 0.92 -1.60
CA ALA A 226 11.22 -0.49 -1.88
C ALA A 226 10.14 -1.06 -2.80
N GLY A 227 8.86 -0.79 -2.50
CA GLY A 227 7.76 -1.22 -3.38
C GLY A 227 6.42 -1.46 -2.71
N GLY A 228 5.57 -2.22 -3.41
CA GLY A 228 4.31 -2.73 -2.85
C GLY A 228 4.54 -3.81 -1.80
N VAL A 229 5.56 -4.64 -1.98
CA VAL A 229 6.01 -5.67 -1.05
C VAL A 229 7.47 -5.45 -0.71
N ALA A 230 7.83 -5.61 0.57
CA ALA A 230 9.22 -5.79 1.00
C ALA A 230 9.29 -6.94 2.00
N ASP A 231 9.82 -8.06 1.53
CA ASP A 231 10.16 -9.19 2.39
C ASP A 231 11.67 -9.18 2.57
N VAL A 232 12.12 -9.26 3.82
CA VAL A 232 13.52 -9.03 4.21
C VAL A 232 14.06 -10.08 5.17
N ASN A 233 15.38 -10.07 5.41
CA ASN A 233 16.10 -10.91 6.37
C ASN A 233 16.16 -12.40 6.02
N GLU A 234 15.48 -13.25 6.78
CA GLU A 234 15.42 -14.71 6.66
C GLU A 234 13.98 -15.17 6.38
N SER A 235 13.13 -14.25 5.89
CA SER A 235 11.74 -14.54 5.58
C SER A 235 11.62 -15.52 4.41
N VAL A 236 10.53 -16.27 4.42
CA VAL A 236 10.14 -17.22 3.37
C VAL A 236 8.70 -16.93 2.98
N THR A 237 8.47 -16.50 1.74
CA THR A 237 7.14 -16.03 1.34
C THR A 237 6.68 -16.58 0.00
N THR A 238 5.37 -16.77 -0.13
CA THR A 238 4.75 -17.10 -1.41
C THR A 238 3.67 -16.09 -1.76
N TYR A 239 3.63 -15.68 -3.03
CA TYR A 239 2.59 -14.82 -3.60
C TYR A 239 1.95 -15.55 -4.76
N GLN A 240 0.63 -15.71 -4.70
CA GLN A 240 -0.12 -16.47 -5.67
C GLN A 240 -1.37 -15.72 -6.11
N ASP A 241 -1.60 -15.62 -7.42
CA ASP A 241 -2.80 -14.99 -7.99
C ASP A 241 -2.98 -13.52 -7.52
N CYS A 242 -1.88 -12.80 -7.24
CA CYS A 242 -1.90 -11.43 -6.74
C CYS A 242 -1.81 -10.38 -7.87
N LEU A 243 -2.40 -9.21 -7.64
CA LEU A 243 -2.30 -8.03 -8.50
C LEU A 243 -1.52 -6.92 -7.78
N LEU A 244 -0.46 -6.42 -8.41
CA LEU A 244 0.36 -5.33 -7.88
C LEU A 244 0.44 -4.20 -8.90
N HIS A 245 0.15 -2.96 -8.47
CA HIS A 245 0.24 -1.83 -9.39
C HIS A 245 0.38 -0.46 -8.74
N HIS A 246 0.99 0.48 -9.46
CA HIS A 246 1.08 1.89 -9.06
C HIS A 246 1.75 2.14 -7.69
N ASN A 247 2.50 1.19 -7.15
CA ASN A 247 3.30 1.43 -5.95
C ASN A 247 4.47 2.36 -6.28
N LEU A 248 5.06 3.04 -5.31
CA LEU A 248 6.15 3.99 -5.60
C LEU A 248 7.44 3.29 -6.07
N GLY A 249 7.82 2.18 -5.43
CA GLY A 249 9.03 1.40 -5.73
C GLY A 249 8.84 0.29 -6.77
N ALA A 250 9.27 -0.94 -6.46
CA ALA A 250 8.99 -2.13 -7.26
C ALA A 250 7.62 -2.75 -6.92
N ALA A 251 7.18 -3.77 -7.65
CA ALA A 251 6.05 -4.58 -7.20
C ALA A 251 6.47 -5.40 -5.98
N PHE A 252 7.56 -6.15 -6.15
CA PHE A 252 8.20 -6.96 -5.13
C PHE A 252 9.63 -6.49 -4.89
N PHE A 253 9.96 -6.26 -3.63
CA PHE A 253 11.33 -6.16 -3.15
C PHE A 253 11.63 -7.37 -2.27
N PHE A 254 12.58 -8.18 -2.70
CA PHE A 254 12.97 -9.38 -1.98
C PHE A 254 14.41 -9.29 -1.47
N ASP A 255 14.52 -9.56 -0.19
CA ASP A 255 15.72 -9.87 0.54
C ASP A 255 15.34 -11.02 1.47
N GLY A 256 16.14 -12.06 1.59
CA GLY A 256 15.59 -13.24 2.26
C GLY A 256 16.30 -14.51 1.91
N ILE A 257 15.64 -15.62 2.27
CA ILE A 257 16.10 -16.95 1.92
C ILE A 257 15.38 -17.44 0.65
N HIS A 258 14.05 -17.49 0.67
CA HIS A 258 13.27 -18.11 -0.41
C HIS A 258 11.93 -17.43 -0.63
N HIS A 259 11.65 -17.05 -1.87
CA HIS A 259 10.39 -16.45 -2.27
C HIS A 259 9.84 -17.15 -3.51
N ARG A 260 8.52 -17.23 -3.62
CA ARG A 260 7.84 -17.72 -4.82
C ARG A 260 6.76 -16.73 -5.28
N VAL A 261 6.74 -16.44 -6.58
CA VAL A 261 5.72 -15.61 -7.23
C VAL A 261 5.06 -16.43 -8.34
N THR A 262 3.78 -16.73 -8.18
CA THR A 262 3.04 -17.60 -9.10
C THR A 262 1.75 -16.92 -9.59
N ARG A 263 1.54 -16.88 -10.91
CA ARG A 263 0.31 -16.33 -11.55
C ARG A 263 -0.04 -14.92 -11.08
N CYS A 264 0.96 -14.11 -10.79
CA CYS A 264 0.76 -12.72 -10.38
C CYS A 264 0.76 -11.80 -11.59
N VAL A 265 0.10 -10.64 -11.45
CA VAL A 265 0.05 -9.59 -12.45
C VAL A 265 0.65 -8.32 -11.87
N VAL A 266 1.63 -7.76 -12.55
CA VAL A 266 2.23 -6.46 -12.23
C VAL A 266 1.84 -5.47 -13.32
N ARG A 267 1.32 -4.30 -12.96
CA ARG A 267 0.96 -3.24 -13.91
C ARG A 267 1.43 -1.88 -13.44
N ASN A 268 1.74 -0.98 -14.37
CA ASN A 268 2.02 0.43 -14.05
C ASN A 268 3.03 0.59 -12.91
N GLN A 269 4.10 -0.20 -12.98
CA GLN A 269 5.12 -0.32 -11.95
C GLN A 269 6.49 -0.12 -12.58
N ALA A 270 7.41 0.55 -11.87
CA ALA A 270 8.75 0.82 -12.39
C ALA A 270 9.62 -0.44 -12.53
N ALA A 271 9.35 -1.46 -11.71
CA ALA A 271 10.00 -2.77 -11.74
C ALA A 271 9.02 -3.83 -11.22
N ASP A 272 9.12 -5.05 -11.73
CA ASP A 272 8.38 -6.21 -11.23
C ASP A 272 9.01 -6.74 -9.93
N ILE A 273 10.24 -7.27 -9.98
CA ILE A 273 10.95 -7.87 -8.84
C ILE A 273 12.33 -7.24 -8.73
N LEU A 274 12.66 -6.73 -7.55
CA LEU A 274 14.01 -6.32 -7.16
C LEU A 274 14.55 -7.24 -6.09
N ILE A 275 15.80 -7.70 -6.25
CA ILE A 275 16.47 -8.59 -5.30
C ILE A 275 17.69 -7.87 -4.73
N ARG A 276 17.75 -7.70 -3.39
CA ARG A 276 18.85 -6.98 -2.74
C ARG A 276 20.13 -7.80 -2.60
N MET A 277 20.02 -9.03 -2.10
CA MET A 277 21.14 -9.97 -1.89
C MET A 277 20.94 -11.21 -2.76
N PRO A 278 21.20 -11.13 -4.08
CA PRO A 278 20.93 -12.23 -5.02
C PRO A 278 21.76 -13.50 -4.74
N GLU A 279 22.85 -13.39 -3.99
CA GLU A 279 23.67 -14.53 -3.58
C GLU A 279 23.08 -15.33 -2.41
N LYS A 280 22.07 -14.79 -1.71
CA LYS A 280 21.38 -15.44 -0.58
C LYS A 280 19.90 -15.67 -0.82
N THR A 281 19.31 -14.87 -1.71
CA THR A 281 17.88 -14.86 -1.97
C THR A 281 17.56 -15.72 -3.18
N THR A 282 16.75 -16.77 -2.99
CA THR A 282 16.19 -17.55 -4.09
C THR A 282 14.80 -17.04 -4.41
N VAL A 283 14.52 -16.76 -5.69
CA VAL A 283 13.17 -16.38 -6.14
C VAL A 283 12.73 -17.31 -7.26
N GLU A 284 11.63 -18.02 -7.04
CA GLU A 284 10.96 -18.85 -8.03
C GLU A 284 9.81 -18.06 -8.65
N VAL A 285 9.77 -17.98 -9.99
CA VAL A 285 8.74 -17.23 -10.71
C VAL A 285 8.06 -18.15 -11.71
N GLU A 286 6.73 -18.20 -11.66
CA GLU A 286 5.88 -18.98 -12.57
C GLU A 286 4.69 -18.13 -13.00
N ASP A 287 4.45 -17.98 -14.31
CA ASP A 287 3.30 -17.25 -14.87
C ASP A 287 3.13 -15.79 -14.37
N LEU A 288 4.23 -15.09 -14.09
CA LEU A 288 4.21 -13.65 -13.79
C LEU A 288 3.99 -12.84 -15.08
N THR A 289 2.93 -12.04 -15.11
CA THR A 289 2.67 -11.10 -16.20
C THR A 289 3.05 -9.69 -15.77
N TRP A 290 3.96 -9.03 -16.50
CA TRP A 290 4.28 -7.62 -16.29
C TRP A 290 3.80 -6.78 -17.47
N GLU A 291 2.84 -5.89 -17.21
CA GLU A 291 2.33 -4.91 -18.15
C GLU A 291 3.01 -3.57 -17.86
N MET A 292 3.97 -3.21 -18.73
CA MET A 292 4.69 -1.95 -18.66
C MET A 292 3.72 -0.75 -18.73
N PRO A 293 3.99 0.35 -17.98
CA PRO A 293 3.22 1.58 -18.04
C PRO A 293 3.23 2.27 -19.42
#